data_AF-X1TNY2-F1
#
_entry.id   AF-X1TNY2-F1
#
_cell.length_a   1.000
_cell.length_b   1.000
_cell.length_c   1.000
_cell.angle_alpha   90.00
_cell.angle_beta   90.00
_cell.angle_gamma   90.00
#
_symmetry.space_group_name_H-M   'P 1'
#
loop_
_entity.id
_entity.type
_entity.pdbx_description
1 polymer ?
#
loop_
_entity_poly.entity_id
_entity_poly.type
_entity_poly.pdbx_seq_one_letter_code
_entity_poly.pdbx_strand_id
1 'polypeptide(L)'
;MPVGTQATVKAMTPRELERLGIQIILSNSYHLYLRPGHNLIAQVGGLHKFMAWKGAILTDSGGFQIFSLGELNKISDEGVFFNSHIDGSTHFINPEKAMEIQMTLGSDIAMAFDECISYPAGKYQVETAAQRTIQWA
;
A
#
# COMPACT_ATOMS: atom_id res chain seq x y z
N MET A 1 6.70 -13.29 -5.23
CA MET A 1 6.28 -12.82 -3.90
C MET A 1 4.76 -12.94 -3.81
N PRO A 2 4.21 -13.85 -3.00
CA PRO A 2 2.76 -13.94 -2.81
C PRO A 2 2.18 -12.62 -2.29
N VAL A 3 0.96 -12.28 -2.70
CA VAL A 3 0.30 -11.00 -2.35
C VAL A 3 -0.73 -11.21 -1.25
N GLY A 4 -0.56 -10.48 -0.16
CA GLY A 4 -1.48 -10.38 0.95
C GLY A 4 -2.28 -9.08 0.91
N THR A 5 -3.57 -9.15 0.63
CA THR A 5 -4.42 -7.95 0.47
C THR A 5 -4.92 -7.41 1.80
N GLN A 6 -5.29 -8.29 2.74
CA GLN A 6 -5.83 -7.91 4.05
C GLN A 6 -5.12 -8.70 5.16
N ALA A 7 -3.78 -8.56 5.21
CA ALA A 7 -2.93 -9.30 6.14
C ALA A 7 -3.05 -10.83 5.98
N THR A 8 -3.35 -11.30 4.77
CA THR A 8 -3.47 -12.73 4.46
C THR A 8 -3.26 -12.97 2.96
N VAL A 9 -2.50 -14.02 2.63
CA VAL A 9 -2.47 -14.56 1.26
C VAL A 9 -3.72 -15.43 1.11
N LYS A 10 -4.58 -15.07 0.16
CA LYS A 10 -5.90 -15.71 0.03
C LYS A 10 -5.78 -17.23 -0.10
N ALA A 11 -6.63 -17.92 0.66
CA ALA A 11 -6.71 -19.39 0.70
C ALA A 11 -5.45 -20.11 1.21
N MET A 12 -4.50 -19.42 1.86
CA MET A 12 -3.29 -20.00 2.40
C MET A 12 -3.01 -19.53 3.82
N THR A 13 -2.57 -20.46 4.66
CA THR A 13 -2.05 -20.18 6.00
C THR A 13 -0.57 -19.78 5.94
N PRO A 14 -0.06 -18.99 6.90
CA PRO A 14 1.38 -18.69 7.00
C PRO A 14 2.26 -19.95 7.01
N ARG A 15 1.80 -21.02 7.66
CA ARG A 15 2.52 -22.30 7.73
C ARG A 15 2.64 -23.00 6.37
N GLU A 16 1.65 -22.88 5.50
CA GLU A 16 1.73 -23.42 4.14
C GLU A 16 2.75 -22.64 3.30
N LEU A 17 2.77 -21.32 3.44
CA LEU A 17 3.78 -20.48 2.78
C LEU A 17 5.20 -20.83 3.25
N GLU A 18 5.40 -21.03 4.55
CA GLU A 18 6.67 -21.49 5.12
C GLU A 18 7.10 -22.86 4.55
N ARG A 19 6.16 -23.82 4.45
CA ARG A 19 6.42 -25.15 3.87
C ARG A 19 6.79 -25.12 2.40
N LEU A 20 6.28 -24.14 1.65
CA LEU A 20 6.64 -23.91 0.25
C LEU A 20 7.98 -23.18 0.10
N GLY A 21 8.65 -22.82 1.20
CA GLY A 21 9.92 -22.11 1.17
C GLY A 21 9.78 -20.64 0.80
N ILE A 22 8.59 -20.04 0.95
CA ILE A 22 8.41 -18.60 0.76
C ILE A 22 9.12 -17.86 1.88
N GLN A 23 9.92 -16.85 1.53
CA GLN A 23 10.70 -16.06 2.48
C GLN A 23 10.20 -14.61 2.61
N ILE A 24 9.46 -14.14 1.60
CA ILE A 24 8.94 -12.78 1.54
C ILE A 24 7.56 -12.75 0.91
N ILE A 25 6.69 -11.88 1.43
CA ILE A 25 5.37 -11.58 0.88
C ILE A 25 5.22 -10.07 0.64
N LEU A 26 4.27 -9.71 -0.24
CA LEU A 26 3.84 -8.34 -0.44
C LEU A 26 2.57 -8.14 0.39
N SER A 27 2.48 -7.09 1.17
CA SER A 27 1.25 -6.70 1.85
C SER A 27 0.76 -5.35 1.35
N ASN A 28 -0.54 -5.26 1.07
CA ASN A 28 -1.12 -4.03 0.55
C ASN A 28 -1.41 -3.02 1.67
N SER A 29 -0.75 -1.86 1.65
CA SER A 29 -0.91 -0.82 2.67
C SER A 29 -2.23 -0.11 2.56
N TYR A 30 -2.76 0.10 1.35
CA TYR A 30 -4.03 0.79 1.13
C TYR A 30 -5.20 0.10 1.84
N HIS A 31 -5.33 -1.22 1.67
CA HIS A 31 -6.39 -1.98 2.31
C HIS A 31 -6.22 -2.03 3.83
N LEU A 32 -5.00 -2.23 4.33
CA LEU A 32 -4.72 -2.25 5.77
C LEU A 32 -4.95 -0.89 6.44
N TYR A 33 -4.65 0.20 5.72
CA TYR A 33 -4.92 1.56 6.15
C TYR A 33 -6.41 1.80 6.36
N LEU A 34 -7.25 1.39 5.42
CA LEU A 34 -8.71 1.56 5.52
C LEU A 34 -9.34 0.60 6.52
N ARG A 35 -8.92 -0.68 6.52
CA ARG A 35 -9.44 -1.69 7.44
C ARG A 35 -8.43 -2.82 7.63
N PRO A 36 -8.02 -3.12 8.88
CA PRO A 36 -8.58 -2.63 10.15
C PRO A 36 -8.02 -1.28 10.64
N GLY A 37 -7.09 -0.68 9.90
CA GLY A 37 -6.35 0.51 10.32
C GLY A 37 -4.95 0.16 10.82
N HIS A 38 -3.95 0.83 10.26
CA HIS A 38 -2.53 0.66 10.60
C HIS A 38 -2.24 0.86 12.10
N ASN A 39 -2.90 1.80 12.76
CA ASN A 39 -2.75 2.03 14.20
C ASN A 39 -3.20 0.84 15.05
N LEU A 40 -4.30 0.18 14.67
CA LEU A 40 -4.77 -1.02 15.38
C LEU A 40 -3.79 -2.18 15.19
N ILE A 41 -3.26 -2.33 13.97
CA ILE A 41 -2.22 -3.33 13.67
C ILE A 41 -0.95 -3.08 14.51
N ALA A 42 -0.55 -1.82 14.67
CA ALA A 42 0.56 -1.47 15.55
C ALA A 42 0.29 -1.83 17.03
N GLN A 43 -0.93 -1.58 17.53
CA GLN A 43 -1.31 -1.91 18.90
C GLN A 43 -1.26 -3.41 19.22
N VAL A 44 -1.56 -4.27 18.24
CA VAL A 44 -1.41 -5.74 18.38
C VAL A 44 0.02 -6.22 18.14
N GLY A 45 0.97 -5.29 17.94
CA GLY A 45 2.40 -5.53 17.86
C GLY A 45 2.96 -5.69 16.45
N GLY A 46 2.31 -5.06 15.46
CA GLY A 46 2.78 -4.97 14.08
C GLY A 46 2.20 -6.05 13.15
N LEU A 47 2.40 -5.86 11.85
CA LEU A 47 1.78 -6.67 10.80
C LEU A 47 2.21 -8.14 10.88
N HIS A 48 3.50 -8.41 11.15
CA HIS A 48 4.01 -9.77 11.34
C HIS A 48 3.22 -10.55 12.41
N LYS A 49 2.99 -9.93 13.58
CA LYS A 49 2.23 -10.55 14.66
C LYS A 49 0.76 -10.68 14.30
N PHE A 50 0.18 -9.65 13.71
CA PHE A 50 -1.22 -9.64 13.31
C PHE A 50 -1.57 -10.78 12.35
N MET A 51 -0.69 -11.08 11.40
CA MET A 51 -0.90 -12.16 10.41
C MET A 51 -0.19 -13.48 10.73
N ALA A 52 0.50 -13.56 11.86
CA ALA A 52 1.34 -14.71 12.25
C ALA A 52 2.38 -15.11 11.17
N TRP A 53 3.00 -14.13 10.51
CA TRP A 53 4.04 -14.34 9.49
C TRP A 53 5.42 -13.94 10.01
N LYS A 54 6.39 -14.85 9.85
CA LYS A 54 7.77 -14.67 10.37
C LYS A 54 8.79 -14.30 9.31
N GLY A 55 8.47 -14.48 8.03
CA GLY A 55 9.33 -14.05 6.93
C GLY A 55 9.24 -12.55 6.70
N ALA A 56 9.97 -12.05 5.71
CA ALA A 56 9.97 -10.64 5.37
C ALA A 56 8.62 -10.18 4.78
N ILE A 57 8.28 -8.92 4.99
CA ILE A 57 7.13 -8.23 4.42
C ILE A 57 7.61 -7.00 3.65
N LEU A 58 7.32 -6.99 2.36
CA LEU A 58 7.32 -5.78 1.56
C LEU A 58 5.93 -5.16 1.62
N THR A 59 5.81 -3.88 1.95
CA THR A 59 4.56 -3.14 1.80
C THR A 59 4.60 -2.27 0.56
N ASP A 60 3.48 -2.22 -0.16
CA ASP A 60 3.31 -1.23 -1.23
C ASP A 60 2.99 0.15 -0.65
N SER A 61 3.17 1.19 -1.46
CA SER A 61 2.89 2.57 -1.07
C SER A 61 1.39 2.90 -1.03
N GLY A 62 0.58 2.03 -1.64
CA GLY A 62 -0.85 2.24 -1.87
C GLY A 62 -1.19 3.14 -3.07
N GLY A 63 -0.17 3.71 -3.75
CA GLY A 63 -0.35 4.58 -4.91
C GLY A 63 -1.23 3.93 -5.95
N PHE A 64 -0.81 2.77 -6.49
CA PHE A 64 -1.55 2.05 -7.54
C PHE A 64 -3.04 1.83 -7.21
N GLN A 65 -3.36 1.42 -5.98
CA GLN A 65 -4.75 1.18 -5.59
C GLN A 65 -5.56 2.47 -5.58
N ILE A 66 -4.99 3.56 -5.08
CA ILE A 66 -5.63 4.88 -5.12
C ILE A 66 -5.90 5.31 -6.57
N PHE A 67 -4.94 5.09 -7.48
CA PHE A 67 -5.12 5.38 -8.91
C PHE A 67 -6.19 4.50 -9.58
N SER A 68 -6.25 3.22 -9.20
CA SER A 68 -7.22 2.27 -9.77
C SER A 68 -8.69 2.61 -9.46
N LEU A 69 -8.95 3.51 -8.51
CA LEU A 69 -10.29 3.98 -8.15
C LEU A 69 -10.86 5.03 -9.12
N GLY A 70 -10.10 5.46 -10.13
CA GLY A 70 -10.60 6.35 -11.19
C GLY A 70 -11.06 7.71 -10.67
N GLU A 71 -12.30 8.09 -10.97
CA GLU A 71 -12.89 9.40 -10.60
C GLU A 71 -12.97 9.66 -9.08
N LEU A 72 -12.74 8.65 -8.26
CA LEU A 72 -12.76 8.77 -6.80
C LEU A 72 -11.47 9.34 -6.22
N ASN A 73 -10.50 9.74 -7.05
CA ASN A 73 -9.26 10.37 -6.60
C ASN A 73 -9.08 11.79 -7.18
N LYS A 74 -8.32 12.62 -6.46
CA LYS A 74 -7.87 13.93 -6.89
C LYS A 74 -6.41 14.11 -6.51
N ILE A 75 -5.56 14.15 -7.52
CA ILE A 75 -4.11 14.25 -7.36
C ILE A 75 -3.70 15.73 -7.36
N SER A 76 -2.83 16.11 -6.44
CA SER A 76 -2.10 17.37 -6.39
C SER A 76 -0.61 17.09 -6.18
N ASP A 77 0.23 18.13 -6.25
CA ASP A 77 1.66 17.95 -5.98
C ASP A 77 1.94 17.62 -4.50
N GLU A 78 1.01 17.93 -3.60
CA GLU A 78 1.12 17.61 -2.16
C GLU A 78 0.72 16.16 -1.84
N GLY A 79 -0.03 15.48 -2.72
CA GLY A 79 -0.51 14.13 -2.47
C GLY A 79 -1.82 13.82 -3.19
N VAL A 80 -2.57 12.85 -2.67
CA VAL A 80 -3.80 12.37 -3.30
C VAL A 80 -4.94 12.33 -2.29
N PHE A 81 -6.03 13.01 -2.64
CA PHE A 81 -7.32 12.82 -2.00
C PHE A 81 -8.05 11.65 -2.66
N PHE A 82 -8.69 10.79 -1.88
CA PHE A 82 -9.54 9.73 -2.42
C PHE A 82 -10.70 9.39 -1.49
N ASN A 83 -11.75 8.78 -2.04
CA ASN A 83 -12.85 8.23 -1.24
C ASN A 83 -12.65 6.73 -1.00
N SER A 84 -12.85 6.31 0.25
CA SER A 84 -12.84 4.91 0.67
C SER A 84 -13.92 4.12 -0.08
N HIS A 85 -13.53 3.00 -0.70
CA HIS A 85 -14.48 2.07 -1.33
C HIS A 85 -15.30 1.26 -0.31
N ILE A 86 -15.00 1.39 0.99
CA ILE A 86 -15.68 0.65 2.06
C ILE A 86 -16.90 1.41 2.57
N ASP A 87 -16.75 2.72 2.79
CA ASP A 87 -17.75 3.55 3.46
C ASP A 87 -17.93 4.94 2.84
N GLY A 88 -17.19 5.28 1.78
CA GLY A 88 -17.27 6.56 1.09
C GLY A 88 -16.57 7.72 1.81
N SER A 89 -15.91 7.47 2.95
CA SER A 89 -15.18 8.52 3.67
C SER A 89 -14.00 9.07 2.84
N THR A 90 -13.74 10.37 2.97
CA THR A 90 -12.65 11.03 2.24
C THR A 90 -11.35 10.96 3.03
N HIS A 91 -10.28 10.55 2.35
CA HIS A 91 -8.94 10.42 2.89
C HIS A 91 -7.94 11.24 2.06
N PHE A 92 -6.82 11.57 2.69
CA PHE A 92 -5.66 12.20 2.04
C PHE A 92 -4.40 11.40 2.37
N ILE A 93 -3.62 11.05 1.34
CA ILE A 93 -2.32 10.41 1.48
C ILE A 93 -1.30 11.17 0.66
N ASN A 94 -0.20 11.55 1.30
CA ASN A 94 1.00 12.11 0.72
C ASN A 94 2.19 11.17 0.99
N PRO A 95 3.40 11.45 0.46
CA PRO A 95 4.57 10.59 0.66
C PRO A 95 4.87 10.35 2.15
N GLU A 96 4.81 11.39 2.99
CA GLU A 96 5.09 11.29 4.42
C GLU A 96 4.08 10.37 5.11
N LYS A 97 2.79 10.49 4.78
CA LYS A 97 1.74 9.64 5.35
C LYS A 97 1.88 8.20 4.88
N ALA A 98 2.24 7.98 3.61
CA ALA A 98 2.50 6.65 3.09
C ALA A 98 3.68 5.98 3.83
N MET A 99 4.74 6.73 4.12
CA MET A 99 5.86 6.24 4.93
C MET A 99 5.44 5.97 6.37
N GLU A 100 4.69 6.87 7.00
CA GLU A 100 4.16 6.70 8.36
C GLU A 100 3.35 5.41 8.47
N ILE A 101 2.46 5.14 7.51
CA ILE A 101 1.64 3.93 7.48
C ILE A 101 2.53 2.69 7.40
N GLN A 102 3.47 2.64 6.46
CA GLN A 102 4.35 1.47 6.26
C GLN A 102 5.28 1.22 7.45
N MET A 103 5.80 2.29 8.08
CA MET A 103 6.57 2.20 9.33
C MET A 103 5.71 1.68 10.48
N THR A 104 4.48 2.19 10.62
CA THR A 104 3.53 1.78 11.67
C THR A 104 3.13 0.31 11.53
N LEU A 105 2.97 -0.16 10.29
CA LEU A 105 2.74 -1.58 10.01
C LEU A 105 3.94 -2.47 10.39
N GLY A 106 5.15 -1.90 10.46
CA GLY A 106 6.38 -2.64 10.76
C GLY A 106 6.88 -3.44 9.57
N SER A 107 6.95 -2.79 8.41
CA SER A 107 7.40 -3.41 7.15
C SER A 107 8.93 -3.55 7.11
N ASP A 108 9.45 -4.64 6.53
CA ASP A 108 10.89 -4.81 6.31
C ASP A 108 11.38 -4.03 5.08
N ILE A 109 10.52 -3.93 4.05
CA ILE A 109 10.77 -3.15 2.84
C ILE A 109 9.54 -2.27 2.61
N ALA A 110 9.75 -0.96 2.61
CA ALA A 110 8.72 0.03 2.28
C ALA A 110 8.95 0.57 0.87
N MET A 111 7.89 0.68 0.08
CA MET A 111 7.93 1.25 -1.26
C MET A 111 7.65 2.75 -1.20
N ALA A 112 8.45 3.55 -1.91
CA ALA A 112 8.23 4.98 -2.07
C ALA A 112 6.84 5.27 -2.69
N PHE A 113 6.25 6.41 -2.33
CA PHE A 113 4.96 6.82 -2.87
C PHE A 113 5.16 7.38 -4.28
N ASP A 114 4.36 6.92 -5.22
CA ASP A 114 4.50 7.18 -6.64
C ASP A 114 3.17 7.53 -7.30
N GLU A 115 3.24 8.12 -8.49
CA GLU A 115 2.06 8.38 -9.31
C GLU A 115 1.97 7.37 -10.46
N CYS A 116 0.95 6.51 -10.41
CA CYS A 116 0.65 5.58 -11.49
C CYS A 116 -0.37 6.18 -12.45
N ILE A 117 -0.02 6.27 -13.73
CA ILE A 117 -0.92 6.76 -14.78
C ILE A 117 -1.46 5.63 -15.65
N SER A 118 -2.65 5.82 -16.19
CA SER A 118 -3.27 4.86 -17.11
C SER A 118 -2.51 4.76 -18.43
N TYR A 119 -2.49 3.56 -19.02
CA TYR A 119 -2.00 3.34 -20.38
C TYR A 119 -3.19 3.14 -21.34
N PRO A 120 -3.22 3.81 -22.51
CA PRO A 120 -2.21 4.74 -23.04
C PRO A 120 -2.30 6.15 -22.44
N ALA A 121 -1.18 6.85 -22.34
CA ALA A 121 -1.08 8.24 -21.91
C ALA A 121 -0.23 9.07 -22.89
N GLY A 122 -0.54 10.36 -23.01
CA GLY A 122 0.24 11.29 -23.83
C GLY A 122 1.60 11.60 -23.19
N LYS A 123 2.62 11.90 -24.00
CA LYS A 123 3.99 12.19 -23.53
C LYS A 123 4.04 13.19 -22.37
N TYR A 124 3.27 14.28 -22.46
CA TYR A 124 3.21 15.30 -21.42
C TYR A 124 2.70 14.74 -20.08
N GLN A 125 1.64 13.92 -20.10
CA GLN A 125 1.11 13.29 -18.89
C GLN A 125 2.12 12.34 -18.25
N VAL A 126 2.83 11.55 -19.08
CA VAL A 126 3.90 10.67 -18.62
C VAL A 126 5.03 11.46 -17.96
N GLU A 127 5.46 12.56 -18.58
CA GLU A 127 6.53 13.40 -18.06
C GLU A 127 6.16 14.07 -16.74
N THR A 128 4.93 14.61 -16.62
CA THR A 128 4.45 15.21 -15.37
C THR A 128 4.39 14.18 -14.24
N ALA A 129 3.82 13.00 -14.48
CA ALA A 129 3.72 11.96 -13.45
C ALA A 129 5.08 11.39 -13.02
N ALA A 130 6.00 11.25 -13.98
CA ALA A 130 7.37 10.84 -13.68
C ALA A 130 8.10 11.89 -12.82
N GLN A 131 7.96 13.19 -13.16
CA GLN A 131 8.53 14.27 -12.36
C GLN A 131 7.96 14.32 -10.94
N ARG A 132 6.63 14.13 -10.79
CA ARG A 132 5.98 14.07 -9.47
C ARG A 132 6.47 12.87 -8.66
N THR A 133 6.57 11.69 -9.28
CA THR A 133 7.13 10.49 -8.64
C THR A 133 8.56 10.71 -8.14
N ILE A 134 9.40 11.41 -8.90
CA ILE A 134 10.77 11.75 -8.48
C ILE A 134 10.76 12.73 -7.30
N GLN A 135 9.83 13.70 -7.27
CA GLN A 135 9.71 14.67 -6.17
C GLN A 135 9.20 14.02 -4.87
N TRP A 136 8.37 12.99 -4.98
CA TRP A 136 7.79 12.27 -3.84
C TRP A 136 8.71 11.20 -3.24
N ALA A 137 9.73 10.75 -3.97
CA ALA A 137 10.67 9.71 -3.56
C ALA A 137 11.85 10.26 -2.74
#